data_AF-C5KWN6-F1
#
_entry.id   AF-C5KWN6-F1
#
_cell.length_a   1.000
_cell.length_b   1.000
_cell.length_c   1.000
_cell.angle_alpha   90.00
_cell.angle_beta   90.00
_cell.angle_gamma   90.00
#
_symmetry.space_group_name_H-M   'P 1'
#
loop_
_entity.id
_entity.type
_entity.pdbx_description
1 polymer ?
#
loop_
_entity_poly.entity_id
_entity_poly.type
_entity_poly.pdbx_seq_one_letter_code
_entity_poly.pdbx_strand_id
1 'polypeptide(L)' 'SNVFQSVSPLTLREALSWLASIYDPLGTVAETVLRGKLVLRYAHRCGITFDQLLPGPLYREFYKVYQAL' A
#
# COMPACT_ATOMS: atom_id res chain seq x y z
N SER A 1 21.92 18.24 3.10
CA SER A 1 21.44 17.33 4.15
C SER A 1 20.52 16.31 3.53
N ASN A 2 20.99 15.10 3.24
CA ASN A 2 20.16 14.03 2.66
C ASN A 2 19.34 13.40 3.77
N VAL A 3 18.12 13.88 3.97
CA VAL A 3 17.13 13.19 4.80
C VAL A 3 16.65 12.01 3.96
N PHE A 4 17.30 10.86 4.11
CA PHE A 4 16.63 9.59 3.88
C PHE A 4 15.47 9.57 4.88
N GLN A 5 14.29 10.03 4.45
CA GLN A 5 13.06 9.80 5.17
C GLN A 5 13.06 8.30 5.49
N SER A 6 13.10 7.96 6.77
CA SER A 6 12.99 6.59 7.26
C SER A 6 11.56 6.15 6.97
N VAL A 7 11.35 5.78 5.73
CA VAL A 7 10.17 5.13 5.22
C VAL A 7 10.02 3.86 6.06
N SER A 8 9.14 3.88 7.07
CA SER A 8 8.94 2.73 7.94
C SER A 8 8.59 1.51 7.08
N PRO A 9 9.22 0.36 7.35
CA PRO A 9 8.93 -0.86 6.61
C PRO A 9 7.45 -1.22 6.81
N LEU A 10 6.73 -1.47 5.71
CA LEU A 10 5.30 -1.78 5.72
C LEU A 10 5.11 -3.24 5.31
N THR A 11 4.48 -4.02 6.18
CA THR A 11 4.06 -5.39 5.87
C THR A 11 2.84 -5.40 4.94
N LEU A 12 2.63 -6.50 4.23
CA LEU A 12 1.43 -6.68 3.41
C LEU A 12 0.15 -6.62 4.27
N ARG A 13 0.20 -7.09 5.52
CA ARG A 13 -0.90 -7.02 6.49
C ARG A 13 -1.25 -5.59 6.85
N GLU A 14 -0.27 -4.78 7.20
CA GLU A 14 -0.49 -3.36 7.56
C GLU A 14 -1.04 -2.58 6.37
N ALA A 15 -0.50 -2.81 5.17
CA ALA A 15 -0.99 -2.22 3.93
C ALA A 15 -2.46 -2.58 3.65
N LEU A 16 -2.82 -3.86 3.82
CA LEU A 16 -4.20 -4.32 3.70
C LEU A 16 -5.12 -3.71 4.77
N SER A 17 -4.67 -3.69 6.02
CA SER A 17 -5.43 -3.13 7.14
C SER A 17 -5.71 -1.65 6.93
N TRP A 18 -4.72 -0.91 6.44
CA TRP A 18 -4.88 0.51 6.13
C TRP A 18 -5.89 0.71 4.99
N LEU A 19 -5.77 -0.01 3.86
CA LEU A 19 -6.74 0.09 2.76
C LEU A 19 -8.16 -0.29 3.19
N ALA A 20 -8.32 -1.28 4.05
CA ALA A 20 -9.62 -1.72 4.55
C ALA A 20 -10.26 -0.71 5.51
N SER A 21 -9.46 0.15 6.15
CA SER A 21 -9.94 1.21 7.04
C SER A 21 -10.55 2.41 6.31
N ILE A 22 -10.32 2.53 4.99
CA ILE A 22 -10.84 3.63 4.20
C ILE A 22 -12.34 3.43 3.98
N TYR A 23 -13.13 4.29 4.61
CA TYR A 23 -14.56 4.39 4.40
C TYR A 23 -14.87 5.44 3.34
N ASP A 24 -15.35 5.00 2.17
CA ASP A 24 -15.69 5.88 1.05
C ASP A 24 -17.11 5.58 0.53
N PRO A 25 -18.15 6.17 1.15
CA PRO A 25 -19.54 5.91 0.78
C PRO A 25 -19.93 6.56 -0.55
N LEU A 26 -19.18 7.58 -1.00
CA LEU A 26 -19.45 8.32 -2.23
C LEU A 26 -18.61 7.83 -3.42
N GLY A 27 -17.61 6.98 -3.16
CA GLY A 27 -16.71 6.45 -4.18
C GLY A 27 -15.69 7.49 -4.69
N THR A 28 -15.46 8.59 -3.97
CA THR A 28 -14.60 9.69 -4.43
C THR A 28 -13.13 9.29 -4.52
N VAL A 29 -12.71 8.31 -3.73
CA VAL A 29 -11.33 7.81 -3.70
C VAL A 29 -11.23 6.38 -4.20
N ALA A 30 -12.29 5.86 -4.82
CA ALA A 30 -12.39 4.48 -5.29
C ALA A 30 -11.26 4.10 -6.26
N GLU A 31 -10.85 5.00 -7.16
CA GLU A 31 -9.73 4.76 -8.08
C GLU A 31 -8.41 4.57 -7.32
N THR A 32 -8.12 5.44 -6.36
CA THR A 32 -6.91 5.39 -5.53
C THR A 32 -6.88 4.11 -4.70
N VAL A 33 -8.01 3.76 -4.05
CA VAL A 33 -8.17 2.51 -3.30
C VAL A 33 -7.98 1.28 -4.21
N LEU A 34 -8.51 1.31 -5.44
CA LEU A 34 -8.35 0.22 -6.39
C LEU A 34 -6.88 0.03 -6.78
N ARG A 35 -6.13 1.11 -7.02
CA ARG A 35 -4.68 1.05 -7.28
C ARG A 35 -3.94 0.38 -6.13
N GLY A 36 -4.27 0.74 -4.88
CA GLY A 36 -3.71 0.08 -3.70
C GLY A 36 -3.99 -1.42 -3.67
N LYS A 37 -5.23 -1.83 -3.95
CA LYS A 37 -5.62 -3.25 -4.03
C LYS A 37 -4.88 -4.00 -5.14
N LEU A 38 -4.59 -3.36 -6.27
CA LEU A 38 -3.80 -3.97 -7.35
C LEU A 38 -2.35 -4.24 -6.92
N VAL A 39 -1.74 -3.33 -6.15
CA VAL A 39 -0.39 -3.55 -5.58
C VAL A 39 -0.40 -4.76 -4.65
N LEU A 40 -1.38 -4.86 -3.74
CA LEU A 40 -1.51 -6.02 -2.84
C LEU A 40 -1.74 -7.33 -3.59
N ARG A 41 -2.57 -7.31 -4.63
CA ARG A 41 -2.80 -8.48 -5.49
C ARG A 41 -1.51 -8.92 -6.18
N TYR A 42 -0.71 -7.99 -6.68
CA TYR A 42 0.57 -8.30 -7.30
C TYR A 42 1.56 -8.89 -6.28
N ALA A 43 1.68 -8.28 -5.10
CA ALA A 43 2.52 -8.80 -4.01
C ALA A 43 2.14 -10.25 -3.65
N HIS A 44 0.85 -10.54 -3.53
CA HIS A 44 0.36 -11.90 -3.28
C HIS A 44 0.70 -12.87 -4.42
N ARG A 45 0.63 -12.43 -5.69
CA ARG A 45 1.06 -13.24 -6.85
C ARG A 45 2.57 -13.52 -6.86
N CYS A 46 3.37 -12.64 -6.27
CA CYS A 46 4.80 -12.85 -6.06
C CYS A 46 5.13 -13.74 -4.85
N GLY A 47 4.12 -14.27 -4.15
CA GLY A 47 4.31 -15.13 -2.98
C GLY A 47 4.65 -14.36 -1.69
N ILE A 48 4.43 -13.04 -1.66
CA ILE A 48 4.61 -12.24 -0.44
C ILE A 48 3.48 -12.54 0.53
N THR A 49 3.83 -12.99 1.73
CA THR A 49 2.88 -13.32 2.79
C THR A 49 2.53 -12.08 3.63
N PHE A 50 1.49 -12.18 4.45
CA PHE A 50 0.96 -11.06 5.25
C PHE A 50 2.00 -10.38 6.13
N ASP A 51 2.87 -11.14 6.78
CA ASP A 51 3.84 -10.63 7.75
C ASP A 51 5.19 -10.27 7.11
N GLN A 52 5.32 -10.44 5.79
CA GLN A 52 6.48 -10.02 5.03
C GLN A 52 6.37 -8.54 4.63
N LEU A 53 7.52 -7.89 4.60
CA LEU A 53 7.65 -6.52 4.11
C LEU A 53 7.34 -6.45 2.62
N LEU A 54 6.65 -5.38 2.23
CA LEU A 54 6.49 -5.04 0.83
C LEU A 54 7.87 -4.79 0.19
N PRO A 55 8.21 -5.48 -0.90
CA PRO A 55 9.43 -5.20 -1.66
C PRO A 55 9.48 -3.73 -2.08
N GLY A 56 10.67 -3.13 -2.10
CA GLY A 56 10.85 -1.70 -2.37
C GLY A 56 10.09 -1.13 -3.58
N PRO A 57 9.98 -1.83 -4.72
CA PRO A 57 9.14 -1.37 -5.84
C PRO A 57 7.65 -1.29 -5.48
N LEU A 58 7.10 -2.32 -4.84
CA LEU A 58 5.68 -2.38 -4.44
C LEU A 58 5.39 -1.42 -3.31
N TYR A 59 6.32 -1.27 -2.37
CA TYR A 59 6.24 -0.25 -1.34
C TYR A 59 6.09 1.15 -1.98
N ARG A 60 6.93 1.49 -2.96
CA ARG A 60 6.88 2.80 -3.62
C ARG A 60 5.56 3.04 -4.33
N GLU A 61 5.01 2.04 -5.01
CA GLU A 61 3.69 2.17 -5.65
C GLU A 61 2.56 2.31 -4.62
N PHE A 62 2.62 1.53 -3.53
CA PHE A 62 1.65 1.66 -2.44
C PHE A 62 1.76 3.02 -1.73
N TYR A 63 2.96 3.56 -1.58
CA TYR A 63 3.19 4.86 -0.95
C TYR A 63 2.59 6.01 -1.76
N LYS A 64 2.58 5.92 -3.10
CA LYS A 64 1.86 6.89 -3.95
C LYS A 64 0.35 6.87 -3.67
N VAL A 65 -0.21 5.68 -3.43
CA VAL A 65 -1.62 5.53 -3.02
C VAL A 65 -1.85 6.18 -1.65
N TYR A 66 -0.94 5.94 -0.71
CA TYR A 66 -0.98 6.56 0.62
C TYR A 66 -0.94 8.09 0.57
N GLN A 67 -0.14 8.68 -0.31
CA GLN A 67 -0.04 10.14 -0.46
C GLN A 67 -1.23 10.77 -1.21
N ALA A 68 -1.99 9.99 -1.96
CA ALA A 68 -3.10 10.46 -2.79
C ALA A 68 -4.46 10.40 -2.08
N LEU A 69 -4.49 9.93 -0.83
CA LEU A 69 -5.64 9.84 0.07
C LEU A 69 -5.49 10.88 1.18
#